data_AF-A0A966CYW1-F1
#
_entry.id   AF-A0A966CYW1-F1
#
_cell.length_a   1.000
_cell.length_b   1.000
_cell.length_c   1.000
_cell.angle_alpha   90.00
_cell.angle_beta   90.00
_cell.angle_gamma   90.00
#
_symmetry.space_group_name_H-M   'P 1'
#
loop_
_entity.id
_entity.type
_entity.pdbx_description
1 polymer ?
#
loop_
_entity_poly.entity_id
_entity_poly.type
_entity_poly.pdbx_seq_one_letter_code
_entity_poly.pdbx_strand_id
1 'polypeptide(L)'
;MMNSARFKTVLNGLLVLALVLGLGACADKGRKAVGIMDNPLHHYNSGMKFVDEGKLDEAMHSFEKALELNPKYGPGIAGKGLVMAMRGDKKGVDLIEDGLDEAKNDQEKLLCLIPEMRAYIALAKQEIMDREDMVDDCESAFKKGKKIDEKNQAIHFWMGEAYLQGLDFPKSQMMFAEAKSIGGDLNRKVEERWEFVQKAVRAAPVSMVGKRIALVDELTRADMAGLLVEELDVKRFYEVVDDKPAGFEPPKGIQMTMADLYQKLGTQDVANHPLRGDIEQVIELGVEGLQPYPDHTFRPQEPMTKAEIALLYQGIIIRATGKTDLATEYIGEKSRIADIGSDNYAFNAAMVSISKGLLSLDMRTNKFNPHQYVTGVDALLSIQRLKNELSVF
;
A
#
# COMPACT_ATOMS: atom_id res chain seq x y z
N MET A 1 -14.70 -45.30 72.58
CA MET A 1 -14.90 -43.83 72.67
C MET A 1 -13.80 -43.15 71.90
N MET A 2 -14.12 -42.58 70.73
CA MET A 2 -13.13 -41.92 69.87
C MET A 2 -12.71 -40.60 70.52
N ASN A 3 -11.40 -40.42 70.76
CA ASN A 3 -10.84 -39.30 71.51
C ASN A 3 -11.17 -37.98 70.79
N SER A 4 -11.80 -37.01 71.49
CA SER A 4 -12.42 -35.82 70.87
C SER A 4 -11.44 -34.96 70.07
N ALA A 5 -10.15 -35.02 70.43
CA ALA A 5 -9.07 -34.36 69.71
C ALA A 5 -8.87 -34.94 68.29
N ARG A 6 -8.91 -36.27 68.13
CA ARG A 6 -8.76 -36.93 66.82
C ARG A 6 -9.93 -36.64 65.89
N PHE A 7 -11.15 -36.57 66.43
CA PHE A 7 -12.35 -36.22 65.65
C PHE A 7 -12.27 -34.79 65.10
N LYS A 8 -11.80 -33.81 65.90
CA LYS A 8 -11.63 -32.42 65.46
C LYS A 8 -10.55 -32.28 64.37
N THR A 9 -9.43 -32.99 64.47
CA THR A 9 -8.39 -32.97 63.42
C THR A 9 -8.85 -33.59 62.11
N VAL A 10 -9.62 -34.68 62.14
CA VAL A 10 -10.17 -35.32 60.93
C VAL A 10 -11.26 -34.44 60.31
N LEU A 11 -12.11 -33.82 61.14
CA LEU A 11 -13.13 -32.88 60.67
C LEU A 11 -12.53 -31.61 60.06
N ASN A 12 -11.48 -31.05 60.67
CA ASN A 12 -10.74 -29.91 60.11
C ASN A 12 -10.00 -30.29 58.81
N GLY A 13 -9.42 -31.49 58.74
CA GLY A 13 -8.80 -31.99 57.50
C GLY A 13 -9.80 -32.15 56.35
N LEU A 14 -11.01 -32.66 56.64
CA LEU A 14 -12.10 -32.74 55.65
C LEU A 14 -12.63 -31.37 55.23
N LEU A 15 -12.71 -30.40 56.15
CA LEU A 15 -13.11 -29.01 55.85
C LEU A 15 -12.10 -28.29 54.96
N VAL A 16 -10.79 -28.48 55.21
CA VAL A 16 -9.74 -27.92 54.35
C VAL A 16 -9.73 -28.60 52.98
N LEU A 17 -9.92 -29.91 52.91
CA LEU A 17 -10.03 -30.64 51.64
C LEU A 17 -11.27 -30.19 50.82
N ALA A 18 -12.40 -29.94 51.49
CA ALA A 18 -13.61 -29.39 50.85
C ALA A 18 -13.42 -27.93 50.38
N LEU A 19 -12.62 -27.12 51.09
CA LEU A 19 -12.27 -25.76 50.66
C LEU A 19 -11.32 -25.76 49.45
N VAL A 20 -10.35 -26.68 49.42
CA VAL A 20 -9.41 -26.83 48.30
C VAL A 20 -10.10 -27.41 47.05
N LEU A 21 -11.05 -28.34 47.23
CA LEU A 21 -11.89 -28.85 46.13
C LEU A 21 -12.97 -27.85 45.68
N GLY A 22 -13.40 -26.93 46.55
CA GLY A 22 -14.34 -25.85 46.22
C GLY A 22 -13.74 -24.72 45.38
N LEU A 23 -12.42 -24.52 45.43
CA LEU A 23 -11.70 -23.51 44.66
C LEU A 23 -11.27 -23.99 43.26
N GLY A 24 -11.44 -25.28 42.95
CA GLY A 24 -11.14 -25.87 41.63
C GLY A 24 -12.31 -25.86 40.64
N ALA A 25 -13.45 -25.26 41.00
CA ALA A 25 -14.69 -25.31 40.20
C ALA A 25 -15.21 -23.93 39.76
N CYS A 26 -14.30 -22.99 39.48
CA CYS A 26 -14.60 -21.90 38.55
C CYS A 26 -14.21 -22.38 37.14
N ALA A 27 -14.92 -23.40 36.64
CA ALA A 27 -14.98 -23.58 35.20
C ALA A 27 -15.50 -22.27 34.62
N ASP A 28 -14.74 -21.69 33.68
CA ASP A 28 -14.97 -20.41 33.02
C ASP A 28 -16.31 -20.46 32.26
N LYS A 29 -17.40 -20.33 33.01
CA LYS A 29 -18.75 -20.36 32.48
C LYS A 29 -18.97 -18.98 31.87
N GLY A 30 -18.68 -18.89 30.58
CA GLY A 30 -19.00 -17.73 29.76
C GLY A 30 -20.40 -17.17 30.08
N ARG A 31 -20.57 -15.86 29.97
CA ARG A 31 -21.83 -15.18 30.23
C ARG A 31 -22.94 -15.80 29.38
N LYS A 32 -24.16 -15.81 29.91
CA LYS A 32 -25.32 -16.31 29.18
C LYS A 32 -25.74 -15.32 28.09
N ALA A 33 -26.14 -15.87 26.94
CA ALA A 33 -26.70 -15.10 25.84
C ALA A 33 -28.00 -14.40 26.24
N VAL A 34 -28.12 -13.12 25.88
CA VAL A 34 -29.29 -12.26 26.09
C VAL A 34 -29.99 -12.07 24.74
N GLY A 35 -30.45 -13.17 24.13
CA GLY A 35 -31.20 -13.18 22.87
C GLY A 35 -30.53 -13.94 21.72
N ILE A 36 -31.26 -14.13 20.62
CA ILE A 36 -30.85 -14.97 19.47
C ILE A 36 -29.60 -14.41 18.77
N MET A 37 -29.48 -13.08 18.71
CA MET A 37 -28.33 -12.41 18.09
C MET A 37 -27.10 -12.33 19.02
N ASP A 38 -27.25 -12.66 20.30
CA ASP A 38 -26.16 -12.62 21.28
C ASP A 38 -25.38 -13.94 21.29
N ASN A 39 -24.72 -14.22 20.16
CA ASN A 39 -23.90 -15.42 19.97
C ASN A 39 -22.46 -15.05 19.55
N PRO A 40 -21.47 -15.95 19.79
CA PRO A 40 -20.06 -15.63 19.51
C PRO A 40 -19.77 -15.23 18.06
N LEU A 41 -20.41 -15.91 17.09
CA LEU A 41 -20.21 -15.63 15.66
C LEU A 41 -20.69 -14.23 15.27
N HIS A 42 -21.82 -13.78 15.83
CA HIS A 42 -22.33 -12.44 15.57
C HIS A 42 -21.34 -11.37 16.06
N HIS A 43 -20.85 -11.49 17.29
CA HIS A 43 -19.88 -10.56 17.86
C HIS A 43 -18.54 -10.60 17.12
N TYR A 44 -18.09 -11.78 16.66
CA TYR A 44 -16.93 -11.90 15.78
C TYR A 44 -17.14 -11.15 14.45
N ASN A 45 -18.27 -11.37 13.77
CA ASN A 45 -18.57 -10.68 12.51
C ASN A 45 -18.66 -9.15 12.68
N SER A 46 -19.23 -8.68 13.80
CA SER A 46 -19.20 -7.25 14.17
C SER A 46 -17.78 -6.75 14.39
N GLY A 47 -16.94 -7.53 15.08
CA GLY A 47 -15.52 -7.22 15.28
C GLY A 47 -14.80 -7.06 13.94
N MET A 48 -14.96 -8.02 13.03
CA MET A 48 -14.36 -7.96 11.68
C MET A 48 -14.82 -6.74 10.88
N LYS A 49 -16.09 -6.34 11.01
CA LYS A 49 -16.60 -5.10 10.40
C LYS A 49 -15.90 -3.86 10.99
N PHE A 50 -15.70 -3.79 12.30
CA PHE A 50 -14.95 -2.69 12.92
C PHE A 50 -13.48 -2.69 12.50
N VAL A 51 -12.85 -3.86 12.34
CA VAL A 51 -11.50 -3.95 11.76
C VAL A 51 -11.46 -3.36 10.35
N ASP A 52 -12.44 -3.72 9.50
CA ASP A 52 -12.55 -3.19 8.14
C ASP A 52 -12.79 -1.67 8.09
N GLU A 53 -13.37 -1.09 9.15
CA GLU A 53 -13.55 0.36 9.35
C GLU A 53 -12.34 1.04 10.01
N GLY A 54 -11.29 0.29 10.40
CA GLY A 54 -10.12 0.80 11.13
C GLY A 54 -10.37 1.09 12.62
N LYS A 55 -11.53 0.73 13.15
CA LYS A 55 -11.97 0.95 14.53
C LYS A 55 -11.50 -0.19 15.44
N LEU A 56 -10.19 -0.18 15.73
CA LEU A 56 -9.54 -1.31 16.41
C LEU A 56 -9.98 -1.51 17.86
N ASP A 57 -10.34 -0.45 18.57
CA ASP A 57 -10.82 -0.55 19.96
C ASP A 57 -12.21 -1.19 20.04
N GLU A 58 -13.12 -0.77 19.17
CA GLU A 58 -14.45 -1.36 19.03
C GLU A 58 -14.37 -2.81 18.52
N ALA A 59 -13.45 -3.10 17.60
CA ALA A 59 -13.18 -4.46 17.15
C ALA A 59 -12.74 -5.36 18.32
N MET A 60 -11.76 -4.91 19.11
CA MET A 60 -11.29 -5.63 20.30
C MET A 60 -12.44 -5.93 21.25
N HIS A 61 -13.27 -4.92 21.56
CA HIS A 61 -14.41 -5.07 22.45
C HIS A 61 -15.46 -6.07 21.91
N SER A 62 -15.71 -6.06 20.60
CA SER A 62 -16.58 -7.04 19.95
C SER A 62 -16.03 -8.46 20.07
N PHE A 63 -14.74 -8.69 19.85
CA PHE A 63 -14.14 -10.01 20.04
C PHE A 63 -14.18 -10.46 21.51
N GLU A 64 -13.96 -9.54 22.46
CA GLU A 64 -14.11 -9.82 23.89
C GLU A 64 -15.52 -10.29 24.23
N LYS A 65 -16.57 -9.67 23.67
CA LYS A 65 -17.96 -10.14 23.85
C LYS A 65 -18.20 -11.54 23.30
N ALA A 66 -17.54 -11.91 22.21
CA ALA A 66 -17.61 -13.26 21.67
C ALA A 66 -17.00 -14.28 22.67
N LEU A 67 -15.88 -13.91 23.27
CA LEU A 67 -15.17 -14.72 24.27
C LEU A 67 -15.86 -14.74 25.63
N GLU A 68 -16.55 -13.67 26.02
CA GLU A 68 -17.41 -13.67 27.19
C GLU A 68 -18.50 -14.74 27.04
N LEU A 69 -19.09 -14.93 25.86
CA LEU A 69 -20.13 -15.95 25.62
C LEU A 69 -19.54 -17.36 25.51
N ASN A 70 -18.37 -17.50 24.89
CA ASN A 70 -17.65 -18.76 24.78
C ASN A 70 -16.13 -18.49 24.86
N PRO A 71 -15.49 -18.71 26.02
CA PRO A 71 -14.06 -18.44 26.21
C PRO A 71 -13.14 -19.20 25.26
N LYS A 72 -13.61 -20.33 24.73
CA LYS A 72 -12.92 -21.20 23.75
C LYS A 72 -13.46 -21.00 22.33
N TYR A 73 -13.92 -19.80 22.00
CA TYR A 73 -14.35 -19.50 20.64
C TYR A 73 -13.15 -19.10 19.79
N GLY A 74 -12.57 -20.06 19.08
CA GLY A 74 -11.38 -19.88 18.24
C GLY A 74 -11.37 -18.60 17.39
N PRO A 75 -12.43 -18.32 16.60
CA PRO A 75 -12.50 -17.09 15.80
C PRO A 75 -12.45 -15.81 16.64
N GLY A 76 -13.03 -15.80 17.85
CA GLY A 76 -12.94 -14.66 18.77
C GLY A 76 -11.50 -14.43 19.26
N ILE A 77 -10.77 -15.50 19.56
CA ILE A 77 -9.36 -15.46 19.98
C ILE A 77 -8.50 -14.92 18.83
N ALA A 78 -8.65 -15.51 17.63
CA ALA A 78 -7.96 -15.06 16.42
C ALA A 78 -8.29 -13.60 16.05
N GLY A 79 -9.54 -13.18 16.23
CA GLY A 79 -9.95 -11.78 16.04
C GLY A 79 -9.18 -10.80 16.95
N LYS A 80 -8.96 -11.15 18.22
CA LYS A 80 -8.11 -10.35 19.13
C LYS A 80 -6.66 -10.33 18.65
N GLY A 81 -6.12 -11.48 18.23
CA GLY A 81 -4.76 -11.59 17.71
C GLY A 81 -4.53 -10.71 16.47
N LEU A 82 -5.52 -10.64 15.56
CA LEU A 82 -5.48 -9.72 14.42
C LEU A 82 -5.40 -8.26 14.88
N VAL A 83 -6.23 -7.85 15.85
CA VAL A 83 -6.17 -6.46 16.36
C VAL A 83 -4.81 -6.16 16.99
N MET A 84 -4.21 -7.12 17.70
CA MET A 84 -2.85 -6.97 18.24
C MET A 84 -1.80 -6.79 17.14
N ALA A 85 -1.83 -7.62 16.10
CA ALA A 85 -0.92 -7.50 14.96
C ALA A 85 -1.09 -6.17 14.21
N MET A 86 -2.33 -5.70 14.04
CA MET A 86 -2.63 -4.39 13.46
C MET A 86 -2.17 -3.21 14.32
N ARG A 87 -1.93 -3.42 15.62
CA ARG A 87 -1.28 -2.47 16.53
C ARG A 87 0.24 -2.67 16.63
N GLY A 88 0.81 -3.56 15.82
CA GLY A 88 2.24 -3.85 15.77
C GLY A 88 2.73 -4.86 16.81
N ASP A 89 1.84 -5.54 17.53
CA ASP A 89 2.24 -6.61 18.45
C ASP A 89 2.24 -7.96 17.73
N LYS A 90 3.45 -8.46 17.43
CA LYS A 90 3.65 -9.76 16.77
C LYS A 90 3.12 -10.95 17.57
N LYS A 91 2.93 -10.83 18.89
CA LYS A 91 2.28 -11.87 19.72
C LYS A 91 0.83 -12.11 19.31
N GLY A 92 0.25 -11.20 18.53
CA GLY A 92 -1.05 -11.41 17.90
C GLY A 92 -1.09 -12.67 17.03
N VAL A 93 0.02 -13.06 16.40
CA VAL A 93 0.12 -14.29 15.60
C VAL A 93 0.01 -15.52 16.50
N ASP A 94 0.77 -15.58 17.59
CA ASP A 94 0.68 -16.66 18.59
C ASP A 94 -0.78 -16.84 19.08
N LEU A 95 -1.48 -15.73 19.32
CA LEU A 95 -2.88 -15.76 19.75
C LEU A 95 -3.83 -16.26 18.63
N ILE A 96 -3.50 -16.04 17.36
CA ILE A 96 -4.26 -16.59 16.24
C ILE A 96 -4.04 -18.11 16.15
N GLU A 97 -2.83 -18.60 16.40
CA GLU A 97 -2.53 -20.03 16.48
C GLU A 97 -3.33 -20.70 17.62
N ASP A 98 -3.36 -20.09 18.81
CA ASP A 98 -4.21 -20.54 19.92
C ASP A 98 -5.71 -20.60 19.49
N GLY A 99 -6.15 -19.61 18.72
CA GLY A 99 -7.51 -19.57 18.17
C GLY A 99 -7.78 -20.70 17.17
N LEU A 100 -6.81 -21.05 16.33
CA LEU A 100 -6.89 -22.19 15.40
C LEU A 100 -6.97 -23.52 16.15
N ASP A 101 -6.24 -23.68 17.24
CA ASP A 101 -6.25 -24.88 18.07
C ASP A 101 -7.59 -25.09 18.80
N GLU A 102 -8.24 -24.00 19.22
CA GLU A 102 -9.57 -24.05 19.86
C GLU A 102 -10.75 -24.15 18.86
N ALA A 103 -10.49 -24.01 17.55
CA ALA A 103 -11.52 -24.07 16.52
C ALA A 103 -12.17 -25.46 16.43
N LYS A 104 -13.49 -25.52 16.58
CA LYS A 104 -14.22 -26.81 16.76
C LYS A 104 -14.56 -27.53 15.47
N ASN A 105 -14.50 -26.84 14.35
CA ASN A 105 -14.86 -27.36 13.04
C ASN A 105 -14.12 -26.57 11.94
N ASP A 106 -14.21 -27.06 10.71
CA ASP A 106 -13.49 -26.47 9.59
C ASP A 106 -13.98 -25.05 9.26
N GLN A 107 -15.26 -24.74 9.51
CA GLN A 107 -15.77 -23.38 9.34
C GLN A 107 -15.11 -22.40 10.32
N GLU A 108 -14.98 -22.78 11.59
CA GLU A 108 -14.27 -21.96 12.59
C GLU A 108 -12.78 -21.82 12.24
N LYS A 109 -12.12 -22.88 11.76
CA LYS A 109 -10.74 -22.79 11.28
C LYS A 109 -10.60 -21.79 10.15
N LEU A 110 -11.50 -21.84 9.16
CA LEU A 110 -11.52 -20.89 8.05
C LEU A 110 -11.69 -19.44 8.52
N LEU A 111 -12.53 -19.22 9.54
CA LEU A 111 -12.69 -17.92 10.18
C LEU A 111 -11.45 -17.46 10.96
N CYS A 112 -10.52 -18.35 11.33
CA CYS A 112 -9.26 -17.98 11.98
C CYS A 112 -8.13 -17.74 10.96
N LEU A 113 -8.09 -18.52 9.86
CA LEU A 113 -7.08 -18.39 8.80
C LEU A 113 -7.15 -17.03 8.08
N ILE A 114 -8.33 -16.45 7.92
CA ILE A 114 -8.48 -15.12 7.29
C ILE A 114 -7.83 -14.02 8.14
N PRO A 115 -8.13 -13.90 9.45
CA PRO A 115 -7.36 -13.06 10.39
C PRO A 115 -5.86 -13.34 10.39
N GLU A 116 -5.42 -14.59 10.27
CA GLU A 116 -4.00 -14.97 10.18
C GLU A 116 -3.30 -14.28 9.01
N MET A 117 -3.82 -14.45 7.79
CA MET A 117 -3.27 -13.80 6.59
C MET A 117 -3.25 -12.27 6.73
N ARG A 118 -4.32 -11.69 7.28
CA ARG A 118 -4.41 -10.25 7.53
C ARG A 118 -3.39 -9.75 8.55
N ALA A 119 -3.08 -10.55 9.57
CA ALA A 119 -2.11 -10.22 10.59
C ALA A 119 -0.70 -10.16 9.98
N TYR A 120 -0.29 -11.14 9.18
CA TYR A 120 0.99 -11.13 8.47
C TYR A 120 1.12 -9.90 7.55
N ILE A 121 0.09 -9.62 6.75
CA ILE A 121 0.05 -8.44 5.88
C ILE A 121 0.19 -7.15 6.71
N ALA A 122 -0.48 -7.05 7.86
CA ALA A 122 -0.41 -5.87 8.72
C ALA A 122 0.97 -5.67 9.35
N LEU A 123 1.62 -6.75 9.78
CA LEU A 123 2.97 -6.70 10.35
C LEU A 123 4.02 -6.32 9.28
N ALA A 124 3.88 -6.84 8.05
CA ALA A 124 4.77 -6.48 6.94
C ALA A 124 4.63 -5.02 6.51
N LYS A 125 3.41 -4.48 6.49
CA LYS A 125 3.17 -3.04 6.22
C LYS A 125 3.80 -2.11 7.26
N GLN A 126 3.96 -2.60 8.49
CA GLN A 126 4.60 -1.89 9.59
C GLN A 126 6.12 -2.16 9.67
N GLU A 127 6.69 -2.89 8.70
CA GLU A 127 8.10 -3.28 8.66
C GLU A 127 8.56 -4.13 9.86
N ILE A 128 7.61 -4.81 10.52
CA ILE A 128 7.88 -5.72 11.65
C ILE A 128 8.19 -7.14 11.16
N MET A 129 7.62 -7.51 10.02
CA MET A 129 7.80 -8.79 9.35
C MET A 129 8.36 -8.54 7.95
N ASP A 130 9.27 -9.41 7.48
CA ASP A 130 9.79 -9.33 6.12
C ASP A 130 8.68 -9.65 5.10
N ARG A 131 8.77 -9.08 3.89
CA ARG A 131 7.75 -9.28 2.85
C ARG A 131 7.77 -10.69 2.29
N GLU A 132 8.93 -11.32 2.19
CA GLU A 132 9.08 -12.71 1.73
C GLU A 132 8.46 -13.67 2.75
N ASP A 133 8.84 -13.54 4.02
CA ASP A 133 8.25 -14.31 5.12
C ASP A 133 6.72 -14.15 5.18
N MET A 134 6.21 -12.91 5.03
CA MET A 134 4.77 -12.64 4.99
C MET A 134 4.06 -13.37 3.86
N VAL A 135 4.65 -13.41 2.65
CA VAL A 135 4.07 -14.10 1.52
C VAL A 135 4.05 -15.62 1.77
N ASP A 136 5.15 -16.19 2.25
CA ASP A 136 5.26 -17.62 2.53
C ASP A 136 4.26 -18.09 3.61
N ASP A 137 4.13 -17.31 4.70
CA ASP A 137 3.17 -17.60 5.75
C ASP A 137 1.71 -17.45 5.27
N CYS A 138 1.43 -16.45 4.42
CA CYS A 138 0.13 -16.31 3.76
C CYS A 138 -0.16 -17.47 2.79
N GLU A 139 0.82 -17.95 2.03
CA GLU A 139 0.67 -19.12 1.15
C GLU A 139 0.34 -20.40 1.96
N SER A 140 0.97 -20.56 3.13
CA SER A 140 0.68 -21.65 4.07
C SER A 140 -0.76 -21.59 4.58
N ALA A 141 -1.20 -20.43 5.08
CA ALA A 141 -2.58 -20.22 5.54
C ALA A 141 -3.60 -20.38 4.40
N PHE A 142 -3.32 -19.84 3.22
CA PHE A 142 -4.13 -19.99 2.01
C PHE A 142 -4.31 -21.47 1.63
N LYS A 143 -3.22 -22.25 1.63
CA LYS A 143 -3.28 -23.69 1.33
C LYS A 143 -4.13 -24.46 2.35
N LYS A 144 -4.08 -24.11 3.63
CA LYS A 144 -4.97 -24.67 4.66
C LYS A 144 -6.43 -24.29 4.38
N GLY A 145 -6.69 -23.02 4.06
CA GLY A 145 -8.03 -22.50 3.78
C GLY A 145 -8.67 -23.12 2.55
N LYS A 146 -7.90 -23.26 1.47
CA LYS A 146 -8.36 -23.85 0.21
C LYS A 146 -8.75 -25.32 0.35
N LYS A 147 -8.13 -26.06 1.27
CA LYS A 147 -8.52 -27.45 1.58
C LYS A 147 -9.89 -27.54 2.27
N ILE A 148 -10.27 -26.51 3.03
CA ILE A 148 -11.54 -26.42 3.73
C ILE A 148 -12.64 -25.99 2.77
N ASP A 149 -12.43 -24.86 2.10
CA ASP A 149 -13.36 -24.30 1.14
C ASP A 149 -12.59 -23.66 -0.02
N GLU A 150 -12.45 -24.42 -1.10
CA GLU A 150 -11.79 -23.97 -2.32
C GLU A 150 -12.52 -22.78 -2.98
N LYS A 151 -13.81 -22.59 -2.73
CA LYS A 151 -14.61 -21.51 -3.31
C LYS A 151 -14.85 -20.38 -2.32
N ASN A 152 -13.98 -20.23 -1.32
CA ASN A 152 -14.05 -19.09 -0.42
C ASN A 152 -13.43 -17.83 -1.07
N GLN A 153 -14.22 -16.78 -1.25
CA GLN A 153 -13.74 -15.53 -1.86
C GLN A 153 -12.65 -14.85 -1.01
N ALA A 154 -12.77 -14.90 0.32
CA ALA A 154 -11.92 -14.13 1.22
C ALA A 154 -10.47 -14.64 1.25
N ILE A 155 -10.25 -15.96 1.23
CA ILE A 155 -8.88 -16.50 1.20
C ILE A 155 -8.14 -16.12 -0.09
N HIS A 156 -8.84 -16.10 -1.24
CA HIS A 156 -8.26 -15.65 -2.51
C HIS A 156 -8.00 -14.15 -2.50
N PHE A 157 -8.94 -13.36 -1.98
CA PHE A 157 -8.76 -11.92 -1.85
C PHE A 157 -7.55 -11.55 -1.00
N TRP A 158 -7.41 -12.15 0.20
CA TRP A 158 -6.28 -11.85 1.08
C TRP A 158 -4.96 -12.43 0.57
N MET A 159 -4.98 -13.52 -0.19
CA MET A 159 -3.78 -13.98 -0.89
C MET A 159 -3.35 -13.00 -2.00
N GLY A 160 -4.32 -12.41 -2.71
CA GLY A 160 -4.08 -11.35 -3.68
C GLY A 160 -3.47 -10.10 -3.03
N GLU A 161 -3.94 -9.71 -1.85
CA GLU A 161 -3.35 -8.64 -1.04
C GLU A 161 -1.94 -8.99 -0.57
N ALA A 162 -1.69 -10.24 -0.14
CA ALA A 162 -0.35 -10.69 0.26
C ALA A 162 0.65 -10.56 -0.90
N TYR A 163 0.33 -11.10 -2.08
CA TYR A 163 1.20 -10.93 -3.27
C TYR A 163 1.35 -9.47 -3.69
N LEU A 164 0.30 -8.65 -3.52
CA LEU A 164 0.39 -7.22 -3.82
C LEU A 164 1.43 -6.53 -2.92
N GLN A 165 1.38 -6.81 -1.62
CA GLN A 165 2.37 -6.30 -0.67
C GLN A 165 3.75 -6.94 -0.84
N GLY A 166 3.80 -8.17 -1.35
CA GLY A 166 5.02 -8.84 -1.81
C GLY A 166 5.58 -8.32 -3.14
N LEU A 167 4.91 -7.33 -3.77
CA LEU A 167 5.31 -6.72 -5.04
C LEU A 167 5.31 -7.69 -6.24
N ASP A 168 4.54 -8.78 -6.15
CA ASP A 168 4.27 -9.73 -7.24
C ASP A 168 2.89 -9.43 -7.87
N PHE A 169 2.86 -8.44 -8.75
CA PHE A 169 1.63 -8.02 -9.42
C PHE A 169 0.97 -9.11 -10.27
N PRO A 170 1.70 -9.94 -11.04
CA PRO A 170 1.09 -11.04 -11.78
C PRO A 170 0.38 -12.07 -10.89
N LYS A 171 1.01 -12.54 -9.80
CA LYS A 171 0.35 -13.48 -8.88
C LYS A 171 -0.82 -12.81 -8.15
N SER A 172 -0.63 -11.57 -7.71
CA SER A 172 -1.70 -10.77 -7.08
C SER A 172 -2.92 -10.64 -7.98
N GLN A 173 -2.68 -10.35 -9.27
CA GLN A 173 -3.69 -10.35 -10.31
C GLN A 173 -4.43 -11.68 -10.30
N MET A 174 -3.75 -12.80 -10.58
CA MET A 174 -4.39 -14.12 -10.63
C MET A 174 -5.34 -14.40 -9.45
N MET A 175 -4.90 -14.11 -8.21
CA MET A 175 -5.72 -14.31 -7.01
C MET A 175 -6.96 -13.40 -6.96
N PHE A 176 -6.83 -12.13 -7.34
CA PHE A 176 -7.98 -11.23 -7.43
C PHE A 176 -8.94 -11.63 -8.55
N ALA A 177 -8.45 -12.18 -9.68
CA ALA A 177 -9.31 -12.75 -10.72
C ALA A 177 -10.12 -13.93 -10.20
N GLU A 178 -9.48 -14.85 -9.49
CA GLU A 178 -10.14 -15.99 -8.87
C GLU A 178 -11.19 -15.52 -7.87
N ALA A 179 -10.85 -14.61 -6.95
CA ALA A 179 -11.78 -14.00 -6.00
C ALA A 179 -12.97 -13.31 -6.69
N LYS A 180 -12.75 -12.64 -7.82
CA LYS A 180 -13.80 -11.99 -8.62
C LYS A 180 -14.74 -13.02 -9.26
N SER A 181 -14.19 -14.13 -9.76
CA SER A 181 -14.95 -15.21 -10.39
C SER A 181 -15.84 -15.97 -9.39
N ILE A 182 -15.37 -16.12 -8.15
CA ILE A 182 -16.11 -16.77 -7.07
C ILE A 182 -17.32 -15.93 -6.66
N GLY A 183 -17.12 -14.61 -6.49
CA GLY A 183 -18.16 -13.69 -6.02
C GLY A 183 -18.46 -13.81 -4.52
N GLY A 184 -19.03 -12.76 -3.94
CA GLY A 184 -19.40 -12.73 -2.52
C GLY A 184 -19.42 -11.32 -1.94
N ASP A 185 -19.32 -11.22 -0.61
CA ASP A 185 -19.45 -9.95 0.11
C ASP A 185 -18.30 -8.97 -0.16
N LEU A 186 -17.16 -9.46 -0.69
CA LEU A 186 -15.99 -8.63 -0.99
C LEU A 186 -15.98 -8.08 -2.43
N ASN A 187 -17.02 -8.32 -3.23
CA ASN A 187 -17.07 -7.96 -4.66
C ASN A 187 -16.56 -6.54 -4.97
N ARG A 188 -16.99 -5.53 -4.21
CA ARG A 188 -16.54 -4.15 -4.42
C ARG A 188 -15.03 -4.00 -4.18
N LYS A 189 -14.52 -4.52 -3.06
CA LYS A 189 -13.08 -4.47 -2.74
C LYS A 189 -12.25 -5.25 -3.75
N VAL A 190 -12.76 -6.40 -4.20
CA VAL A 190 -12.11 -7.24 -5.22
C VAL A 190 -12.04 -6.50 -6.55
N GLU A 191 -13.10 -5.84 -6.98
CA GLU A 191 -13.12 -5.05 -8.24
C GLU A 191 -12.09 -3.92 -8.17
N GLU A 192 -12.11 -3.12 -7.10
CA GLU A 192 -11.18 -2.01 -6.88
C GLU A 192 -9.72 -2.48 -6.93
N ARG A 193 -9.40 -3.59 -6.25
CA ARG A 193 -8.04 -4.16 -6.23
C ARG A 193 -7.64 -4.80 -7.56
N TRP A 194 -8.58 -5.47 -8.23
CA TRP A 194 -8.34 -6.08 -9.55
C TRP A 194 -8.06 -5.00 -10.61
N GLU A 195 -8.80 -3.89 -10.62
CA GLU A 195 -8.53 -2.76 -11.52
C GLU A 195 -7.16 -2.13 -11.25
N PHE A 196 -6.82 -1.94 -9.96
CA PHE A 196 -5.51 -1.44 -9.56
C PHE A 196 -4.38 -2.34 -10.06
N VAL A 197 -4.44 -3.64 -9.79
CA VAL A 197 -3.35 -4.56 -10.15
C VAL A 197 -3.25 -4.73 -11.67
N GLN A 198 -4.36 -4.63 -12.42
CA GLN A 198 -4.33 -4.60 -13.88
C GLN A 198 -3.49 -3.44 -14.40
N LYS A 199 -3.63 -2.25 -13.81
CA LYS A 199 -2.78 -1.10 -14.14
C LYS A 199 -1.32 -1.37 -13.81
N ALA A 200 -1.03 -1.93 -12.63
CA ALA A 200 0.33 -2.23 -12.19
C ALA A 200 1.02 -3.29 -13.08
N VAL A 201 0.31 -4.37 -13.44
CA VAL A 201 0.81 -5.38 -14.38
C VAL A 201 1.04 -4.78 -15.76
N ARG A 202 0.12 -3.94 -16.25
CA ARG A 202 0.28 -3.27 -17.55
C ARG A 202 1.50 -2.36 -17.57
N ALA A 203 1.70 -1.57 -16.50
CA ALA A 203 2.84 -0.69 -16.35
C ALA A 203 4.18 -1.44 -16.37
N ALA A 204 4.16 -2.70 -15.92
CA ALA A 204 5.29 -3.62 -15.94
C ALA A 204 6.60 -3.01 -15.39
N PRO A 205 6.59 -2.44 -14.16
CA PRO A 205 7.78 -1.83 -13.58
C PRO A 205 8.91 -2.84 -13.47
N VAL A 206 10.10 -2.44 -13.90
CA VAL A 206 11.27 -3.32 -13.97
C VAL A 206 12.08 -3.29 -12.68
N SER A 207 12.08 -2.15 -11.98
CA SER A 207 12.86 -1.94 -10.78
C SER A 207 12.05 -2.21 -9.50
N MET A 208 12.74 -2.51 -8.40
CA MET A 208 12.10 -2.59 -7.09
C MET A 208 11.57 -1.23 -6.62
N VAL A 209 12.21 -0.13 -7.04
CA VAL A 209 11.77 1.24 -6.78
C VAL A 209 10.43 1.50 -7.45
N GLY A 210 10.32 1.23 -8.76
CA GLY A 210 9.07 1.33 -9.51
C GLY A 210 7.96 0.46 -8.92
N LYS A 211 8.26 -0.79 -8.55
CA LYS A 211 7.27 -1.65 -7.87
C LYS A 211 6.76 -1.07 -6.55
N ARG A 212 7.64 -0.50 -5.72
CA ARG A 212 7.23 0.15 -4.46
C ARG A 212 6.40 1.40 -4.72
N ILE A 213 6.85 2.24 -5.66
CA ILE A 213 6.15 3.46 -6.06
C ILE A 213 4.76 3.13 -6.62
N ALA A 214 4.56 2.00 -7.30
CA ALA A 214 3.24 1.60 -7.78
C ALA A 214 2.17 1.62 -6.68
N LEU A 215 2.54 1.35 -5.42
CA LEU A 215 1.63 1.28 -4.28
C LEU A 215 1.39 2.62 -3.56
N VAL A 216 2.03 3.72 -3.97
CA VAL A 216 1.83 5.03 -3.32
C VAL A 216 0.57 5.73 -3.85
N ASP A 217 -0.21 6.28 -2.93
CA ASP A 217 -1.44 7.00 -3.25
C ASP A 217 -1.17 8.38 -3.87
N GLU A 218 -0.09 9.04 -3.43
CA GLU A 218 0.34 10.36 -3.91
C GLU A 218 1.82 10.29 -4.30
N LEU A 219 2.10 10.49 -5.59
CA LEU A 219 3.47 10.50 -6.12
C LEU A 219 4.20 11.76 -5.65
N THR A 220 5.33 11.59 -4.99
CA THR A 220 6.18 12.69 -4.54
C THR A 220 7.25 13.08 -5.57
N ARG A 221 7.92 14.22 -5.35
CA ARG A 221 9.08 14.64 -6.14
C ARG A 221 10.20 13.60 -6.14
N ALA A 222 10.45 12.94 -5.00
CA ALA A 222 11.44 11.87 -4.92
C ALA A 222 11.00 10.62 -5.69
N ASP A 223 9.72 10.24 -5.60
CA ASP A 223 9.20 9.11 -6.37
C ASP A 223 9.33 9.37 -7.87
N MET A 224 8.99 10.58 -8.33
CA MET A 224 9.16 10.94 -9.74
C MET A 224 10.63 10.86 -10.17
N ALA A 225 11.58 11.36 -9.35
CA ALA A 225 13.00 11.20 -9.64
C ALA A 225 13.39 9.72 -9.80
N GLY A 226 12.95 8.87 -8.86
CA GLY A 226 13.16 7.43 -8.91
C GLY A 226 12.57 6.80 -10.18
N LEU A 227 11.34 7.16 -10.56
CA LEU A 227 10.71 6.65 -11.78
C LEU A 227 11.48 7.07 -13.05
N LEU A 228 11.94 8.31 -13.12
CA LEU A 228 12.68 8.80 -14.28
C LEU A 228 14.05 8.11 -14.43
N VAL A 229 14.74 7.84 -13.32
CA VAL A 229 16.04 7.17 -13.36
C VAL A 229 15.89 5.67 -13.57
N GLU A 230 15.08 5.00 -12.75
CA GLU A 230 15.04 3.54 -12.68
C GLU A 230 14.14 2.89 -13.74
N GLU A 231 13.10 3.58 -14.22
CA GLU A 231 12.14 3.01 -15.19
C GLU A 231 12.32 3.60 -16.60
N LEU A 232 12.50 4.92 -16.69
CA LEU A 232 12.66 5.63 -17.96
C LEU A 232 14.10 5.62 -18.50
N ASP A 233 15.12 5.54 -17.63
CA ASP A 233 16.53 5.78 -17.97
C ASP A 233 16.71 7.18 -18.60
N VAL A 234 16.21 8.19 -17.88
CA VAL A 234 16.11 9.58 -18.35
C VAL A 234 17.45 10.16 -18.83
N LYS A 235 18.55 9.69 -18.26
CA LYS A 235 19.92 10.10 -18.60
C LYS A 235 20.20 10.03 -20.11
N ARG A 236 19.73 8.98 -20.79
CA ARG A 236 19.93 8.79 -22.24
C ARG A 236 19.38 9.92 -23.10
N PHE A 237 18.39 10.66 -22.61
CA PHE A 237 17.75 11.74 -23.35
C PHE A 237 18.34 13.11 -23.03
N TYR A 238 19.12 13.24 -21.95
CA TYR A 238 19.71 14.49 -21.50
C TYR A 238 21.21 14.60 -21.81
N GLU A 239 21.87 13.47 -22.02
CA GLU A 239 23.21 13.38 -22.61
C GLU A 239 23.15 13.72 -24.12
N VAL A 240 22.99 15.00 -24.45
CA VAL A 240 23.21 15.47 -25.81
C VAL A 240 24.73 15.52 -26.05
N VAL A 241 25.16 14.73 -27.04
CA VAL A 241 26.44 14.81 -27.76
C VAL A 241 26.77 16.28 -28.01
N ASP A 242 27.99 16.67 -27.64
CA ASP A 242 28.65 17.98 -27.68
C ASP A 242 28.44 18.76 -29.00
N ASP A 243 27.22 19.17 -29.35
CA ASP A 243 26.96 20.08 -30.47
C ASP A 243 27.08 21.52 -29.94
N LYS A 244 28.33 21.88 -29.62
CA LYS A 244 28.68 23.27 -29.37
C LYS A 244 28.29 24.06 -30.61
N PRO A 245 27.35 25.03 -30.53
CA PRO A 245 27.17 25.96 -31.62
C PRO A 245 28.52 26.63 -31.88
N ALA A 246 29.06 26.45 -33.08
CA ALA A 246 30.33 27.04 -33.49
C ALA A 246 30.22 28.57 -33.37
N GLY A 247 30.79 29.13 -32.30
CA GLY A 247 31.00 30.58 -32.18
C GLY A 247 30.62 31.25 -30.86
N PHE A 248 30.07 30.55 -29.86
CA PHE A 248 29.85 31.17 -28.54
C PHE A 248 30.85 30.64 -27.50
N GLU A 249 31.93 31.39 -27.27
CA GLU A 249 32.76 31.23 -26.08
C GLU A 249 32.28 32.20 -25.00
N PRO A 250 31.65 31.73 -23.91
CA PRO A 250 31.32 32.59 -22.79
C PRO A 250 32.58 33.22 -22.16
N PRO A 251 32.48 34.41 -21.54
CA PRO A 251 33.61 35.08 -20.92
C PRO A 251 34.30 34.17 -19.89
N LYS A 252 35.64 34.16 -19.87
CA LYS A 252 36.46 33.42 -18.90
C LYS A 252 36.36 34.03 -17.49
N GLY A 253 35.20 33.84 -16.87
CA GLY A 253 34.95 33.96 -15.44
C GLY A 253 34.15 32.73 -15.03
N ILE A 254 34.20 32.34 -13.76
CA ILE A 254 33.50 31.16 -13.24
C ILE A 254 32.00 31.30 -13.55
N GLN A 255 31.54 30.73 -14.66
CA GLN A 255 30.12 30.49 -14.92
C GLN A 255 29.77 29.24 -14.15
N MET A 256 29.40 29.42 -12.88
CA MET A 256 28.78 28.36 -12.11
C MET A 256 27.37 28.17 -12.69
N THR A 257 27.11 27.04 -13.33
CA THR A 257 25.75 26.69 -13.73
C THR A 257 24.89 26.48 -12.46
N MET A 258 23.57 26.49 -12.58
CA MET A 258 22.71 26.13 -11.45
C MET A 258 22.99 24.70 -10.96
N ALA A 259 23.32 23.78 -11.87
CA ALA A 259 23.77 22.44 -11.53
C ALA A 259 25.08 22.47 -10.71
N ASP A 260 26.08 23.25 -11.12
CA ASP A 260 27.34 23.41 -10.36
C ASP A 260 27.12 24.04 -8.98
N LEU A 261 26.18 24.99 -8.88
CA LEU A 261 25.83 25.64 -7.62
C LEU A 261 25.14 24.64 -6.67
N TYR A 262 24.24 23.80 -7.19
CA TYR A 262 23.58 22.77 -6.40
C TYR A 262 24.53 21.63 -6.01
N GLN A 263 25.43 21.23 -6.90
CA GLN A 263 26.48 20.26 -6.57
C GLN A 263 27.41 20.77 -5.46
N LYS A 264 27.64 22.09 -5.41
CA LYS A 264 28.50 22.75 -4.42
C LYS A 264 27.81 23.01 -3.08
N LEU A 265 26.51 23.30 -3.07
CA LEU A 265 25.73 23.58 -1.85
C LEU A 265 25.07 22.34 -1.26
N GLY A 266 24.82 21.32 -2.09
CA GLY A 266 24.08 20.11 -1.74
C GLY A 266 22.60 20.37 -1.46
N THR A 267 21.78 19.33 -1.54
CA THR A 267 20.40 19.32 -1.04
C THR A 267 20.40 18.69 0.35
N GLN A 268 20.47 19.52 1.40
CA GLN A 268 20.65 19.04 2.78
C GLN A 268 19.52 18.10 3.24
N ASP A 269 18.33 18.29 2.68
CA ASP A 269 17.11 17.56 3.00
C ASP A 269 17.02 16.16 2.36
N VAL A 270 17.93 15.80 1.43
CA VAL A 270 17.95 14.47 0.80
C VAL A 270 19.07 13.58 1.30
N ALA A 271 19.94 14.05 2.20
CA ALA A 271 21.17 13.38 2.57
C ALA A 271 21.00 11.93 3.04
N ASN A 272 19.90 11.63 3.73
CA ASN A 272 19.53 10.31 4.24
C ASN A 272 18.34 9.68 3.49
N HIS A 273 17.90 10.27 2.38
CA HIS A 273 16.75 9.77 1.63
C HIS A 273 17.13 8.50 0.85
N PRO A 274 16.28 7.45 0.81
CA PRO A 274 16.58 6.22 0.07
C PRO A 274 16.85 6.45 -1.42
N LEU A 275 16.14 7.40 -2.04
CA LEU A 275 16.27 7.77 -3.46
C LEU A 275 17.28 8.91 -3.70
N ARG A 276 18.24 9.13 -2.78
CA ARG A 276 19.20 10.24 -2.91
C ARG A 276 19.96 10.22 -4.24
N GLY A 277 20.43 9.05 -4.67
CA GLY A 277 21.18 8.92 -5.93
C GLY A 277 20.34 9.33 -7.14
N ASP A 278 19.08 8.93 -7.18
CA ASP A 278 18.15 9.28 -8.26
C ASP A 278 17.86 10.78 -8.28
N ILE A 279 17.64 11.36 -7.10
CA ILE A 279 17.42 12.80 -6.94
C ILE A 279 18.64 13.60 -7.41
N GLU A 280 19.84 13.23 -6.95
CA GLU A 280 21.08 13.91 -7.37
C GLU A 280 21.27 13.82 -8.89
N GLN A 281 20.93 12.69 -9.50
CA GLN A 281 21.03 12.50 -10.95
C GLN A 281 20.05 13.41 -11.73
N VAL A 282 18.77 13.48 -11.35
CA VAL A 282 17.82 14.36 -12.07
C VAL A 282 18.17 15.84 -11.92
N ILE A 283 18.77 16.22 -10.78
CA ILE A 283 19.29 17.58 -10.56
C ILE A 283 20.48 17.85 -11.49
N GLU A 284 21.44 16.91 -11.57
CA GLU A 284 22.62 17.02 -12.44
C GLU A 284 22.23 17.13 -13.92
N LEU A 285 21.24 16.36 -14.36
CA LEU A 285 20.70 16.41 -15.71
C LEU A 285 19.89 17.69 -15.98
N GLY A 286 19.51 18.44 -14.95
CA GLY A 286 18.70 19.64 -15.08
C GLY A 286 17.26 19.35 -15.53
N VAL A 287 16.67 18.24 -15.07
CA VAL A 287 15.29 17.86 -15.40
C VAL A 287 14.32 18.95 -14.93
N GLU A 288 13.53 19.47 -15.86
CA GLU A 288 12.59 20.54 -15.57
C GLU A 288 11.45 20.08 -14.65
N GLY A 289 11.18 20.86 -13.60
CA GLY A 289 10.22 20.54 -12.55
C GLY A 289 10.82 19.80 -11.35
N LEU A 290 12.04 19.24 -11.47
CA LEU A 290 12.76 18.56 -10.39
C LEU A 290 14.04 19.28 -9.97
N GLN A 291 14.19 20.57 -10.29
CA GLN A 291 15.28 21.36 -9.75
C GLN A 291 15.04 21.67 -8.26
N PRO A 292 16.11 21.88 -7.46
CA PRO A 292 15.97 22.39 -6.11
C PRO A 292 15.33 23.78 -6.10
N TYR A 293 14.67 24.10 -4.99
CA TYR A 293 14.08 25.40 -4.75
C TYR A 293 15.16 26.45 -4.45
N PRO A 294 14.83 27.76 -4.48
CA PRO A 294 15.80 28.83 -4.18
C PRO A 294 16.43 28.78 -2.78
N ASP A 295 15.82 28.04 -1.86
CA ASP A 295 16.34 27.77 -0.51
C ASP A 295 17.30 26.57 -0.45
N HIS A 296 17.68 26.01 -1.61
CA HIS A 296 18.54 24.84 -1.79
C HIS A 296 17.95 23.52 -1.25
N THR A 297 16.64 23.46 -1.00
CA THR A 297 15.94 22.22 -0.66
C THR A 297 15.39 21.54 -1.91
N PHE A 298 15.32 20.21 -1.91
CA PHE A 298 14.66 19.45 -2.97
C PHE A 298 13.19 19.14 -2.65
N ARG A 299 12.84 19.02 -1.36
CA ARG A 299 11.53 18.66 -0.82
C ARG A 299 11.05 17.29 -1.30
N PRO A 300 11.77 16.20 -0.94
CA PRO A 300 11.52 14.88 -1.50
C PRO A 300 10.11 14.34 -1.27
N GLN A 301 9.44 14.71 -0.17
CA GLN A 301 8.09 14.25 0.17
C GLN A 301 6.96 15.15 -0.38
N GLU A 302 7.28 16.22 -1.10
CA GLU A 302 6.24 17.10 -1.66
C GLU A 302 5.49 16.36 -2.79
N PRO A 303 4.16 16.21 -2.70
CA PRO A 303 3.37 15.53 -3.71
C PRO A 303 3.29 16.35 -4.99
N MET A 304 3.33 15.69 -6.15
CA MET A 304 3.28 16.34 -7.45
C MET A 304 1.88 16.34 -8.05
N THR A 305 1.46 17.50 -8.54
CA THR A 305 0.19 17.70 -9.21
C THR A 305 0.25 17.24 -10.68
N LYS A 306 -0.91 16.94 -11.26
CA LYS A 306 -1.04 16.65 -12.69
C LYS A 306 -0.44 17.74 -13.59
N ALA A 307 -0.59 19.01 -13.21
CA ALA A 307 -0.04 20.14 -13.97
C ALA A 307 1.50 20.12 -13.98
N GLU A 308 2.14 19.89 -12.84
CA GLU A 308 3.60 19.82 -12.72
C GLU A 308 4.16 18.62 -13.50
N ILE A 309 3.50 17.46 -13.40
CA ILE A 309 3.89 16.26 -14.15
C ILE A 309 3.72 16.47 -15.65
N ALA A 310 2.69 17.20 -16.09
CA ALA A 310 2.49 17.52 -17.50
C ALA A 310 3.65 18.37 -18.05
N LEU A 311 4.06 19.40 -17.31
CA LEU A 311 5.18 20.26 -17.67
C LEU A 311 6.48 19.47 -17.74
N LEU A 312 6.72 18.61 -16.75
CA LEU A 312 7.88 17.73 -16.71
C LEU A 312 7.93 16.80 -17.92
N TYR A 313 6.83 16.11 -18.26
CA TYR A 313 6.80 15.23 -19.43
C TYR A 313 7.00 15.99 -20.74
N GLN A 314 6.40 17.17 -20.89
CA GLN A 314 6.62 18.01 -22.06
C GLN A 314 8.11 18.38 -22.20
N GLY A 315 8.76 18.80 -21.11
CA GLY A 315 10.19 19.14 -21.09
C GLY A 315 11.07 17.95 -21.49
N ILE A 316 10.79 16.76 -20.95
CA ILE A 316 11.50 15.53 -21.32
C ILE A 316 11.35 15.21 -22.81
N ILE A 317 10.14 15.30 -23.36
CA ILE A 317 9.90 15.01 -24.79
C ILE A 317 10.64 16.00 -25.67
N ILE A 318 10.57 17.30 -25.36
CA ILE A 318 11.29 18.34 -26.10
C ILE A 318 12.79 18.05 -26.08
N ARG A 319 13.34 17.73 -24.90
CA ARG A 319 14.76 17.43 -24.73
C ARG A 319 15.18 16.19 -25.51
N ALA A 320 14.40 15.12 -25.41
CA ALA A 320 14.69 13.84 -26.06
C ALA A 320 14.58 13.89 -27.59
N THR A 321 13.63 14.67 -28.12
CA THR A 321 13.30 14.67 -29.56
C THR A 321 13.82 15.89 -30.32
N GLY A 322 14.23 16.95 -29.63
CA GLY A 322 14.60 18.24 -30.22
C GLY A 322 13.42 19.04 -30.80
N LYS A 323 12.17 18.57 -30.66
CA LYS A 323 10.97 19.21 -31.21
C LYS A 323 10.51 20.38 -30.34
N THR A 324 11.16 21.53 -30.50
CA THR A 324 10.89 22.73 -29.70
C THR A 324 9.51 23.35 -29.94
N ASP A 325 8.87 23.03 -31.07
CA ASP A 325 7.51 23.47 -31.40
C ASP A 325 6.44 22.91 -30.44
N LEU A 326 6.70 21.77 -29.80
CA LEU A 326 5.86 21.22 -28.74
C LEU A 326 5.69 22.19 -27.55
N ALA A 327 6.63 23.14 -27.35
CA ALA A 327 6.52 24.17 -26.32
C ALA A 327 5.29 25.07 -26.52
N THR A 328 4.82 25.20 -27.77
CA THR A 328 3.80 26.16 -28.17
C THR A 328 2.67 25.57 -29.01
N GLU A 329 2.62 24.25 -29.18
CA GLU A 329 1.72 23.52 -30.10
C GLU A 329 0.25 23.93 -30.01
N TYR A 330 -0.26 24.17 -28.79
CA TYR A 330 -1.66 24.52 -28.53
C TYR A 330 -1.85 25.99 -28.14
N ILE A 331 -0.80 26.81 -28.15
CA ILE A 331 -0.90 28.22 -27.77
C ILE A 331 -1.77 28.97 -28.80
N GLY A 332 -2.75 29.73 -28.29
CA GLY A 332 -3.70 30.48 -29.12
C GLY A 332 -4.96 29.69 -29.51
N GLU A 333 -5.01 28.38 -29.23
CA GLU A 333 -6.24 27.61 -29.37
C GLU A 333 -7.22 27.89 -28.22
N LYS A 334 -8.52 27.78 -28.51
CA LYS A 334 -9.55 27.80 -27.46
C LYS A 334 -9.51 26.49 -26.70
N SER A 335 -9.35 26.55 -25.37
CA SER A 335 -9.40 25.35 -24.54
C SER A 335 -10.73 24.61 -24.70
N ARG A 336 -10.62 23.30 -24.86
CA ARG A 336 -11.75 22.35 -24.87
C ARG A 336 -11.89 21.61 -23.54
N ILE A 337 -11.00 21.88 -22.58
CA ILE A 337 -10.98 21.29 -21.25
C ILE A 337 -11.76 22.21 -20.31
N ALA A 338 -12.62 21.64 -19.46
CA ALA A 338 -13.58 22.41 -18.67
C ALA A 338 -12.94 23.27 -17.56
N ASP A 339 -11.78 22.87 -17.05
CA ASP A 339 -11.15 23.44 -15.85
C ASP A 339 -9.77 24.05 -16.09
N ILE A 340 -9.30 24.12 -17.35
CA ILE A 340 -8.05 24.77 -17.73
C ILE A 340 -8.32 25.71 -18.90
N GLY A 341 -8.20 27.01 -18.68
CA GLY A 341 -8.26 28.03 -19.75
C GLY A 341 -6.98 28.03 -20.60
N SER A 342 -7.05 28.58 -21.82
CA SER A 342 -5.89 28.66 -22.72
C SER A 342 -4.80 29.63 -22.25
N ASP A 343 -5.11 30.46 -21.26
CA ASP A 343 -4.23 31.37 -20.53
C ASP A 343 -3.54 30.71 -19.32
N ASN A 344 -3.93 29.48 -18.95
CA ASN A 344 -3.33 28.77 -17.83
C ASN A 344 -1.91 28.30 -18.19
N TYR A 345 -0.97 28.45 -17.23
CA TYR A 345 0.44 28.10 -17.42
C TYR A 345 0.69 26.64 -17.83
N ALA A 346 -0.17 25.71 -17.41
CA ALA A 346 -0.05 24.29 -17.72
C ALA A 346 -0.89 23.87 -18.94
N PHE A 347 -1.61 24.78 -19.60
CA PHE A 347 -2.55 24.42 -20.67
C PHE A 347 -1.88 23.65 -21.81
N ASN A 348 -0.78 24.20 -22.36
CA ASN A 348 -0.07 23.57 -23.47
C ASN A 348 0.46 22.18 -23.06
N ALA A 349 1.11 22.10 -21.91
CA ALA A 349 1.66 20.86 -21.36
C ALA A 349 0.58 19.78 -21.12
N ALA A 350 -0.57 20.19 -20.59
CA ALA A 350 -1.72 19.32 -20.36
C ALA A 350 -2.28 18.78 -21.68
N MET A 351 -2.43 19.64 -22.69
CA MET A 351 -2.90 19.23 -24.02
C MET A 351 -1.94 18.25 -24.69
N VAL A 352 -0.63 18.53 -24.68
CA VAL A 352 0.41 17.60 -25.19
C VAL A 352 0.35 16.26 -24.45
N SER A 353 0.24 16.30 -23.12
CA SER A 353 0.19 15.09 -22.30
C SER A 353 -1.06 14.26 -22.56
N ILE A 354 -2.23 14.89 -22.77
CA ILE A 354 -3.48 14.20 -23.09
C ILE A 354 -3.42 13.62 -24.51
N SER A 355 -2.95 14.39 -25.50
CA SER A 355 -2.92 13.95 -26.90
C SER A 355 -1.98 12.76 -27.11
N LYS A 356 -0.88 12.71 -26.36
CA LYS A 356 0.05 11.57 -26.31
C LYS A 356 -0.38 10.45 -25.36
N GLY A 357 -1.52 10.63 -24.67
CA GLY A 357 -2.05 9.67 -23.71
C GLY A 357 -1.16 9.49 -22.47
N LEU A 358 -0.27 10.41 -22.15
CA LEU A 358 0.57 10.35 -20.95
C LEU A 358 -0.25 10.62 -19.69
N LEU A 359 -1.16 11.59 -19.74
CA LEU A 359 -2.07 11.92 -18.64
C LEU A 359 -3.52 11.83 -19.09
N SER A 360 -4.41 11.51 -18.13
CA SER A 360 -5.83 11.27 -18.41
C SER A 360 -6.71 12.48 -18.08
N LEU A 361 -7.70 12.67 -18.95
CA LEU A 361 -8.86 13.53 -18.73
C LEU A 361 -9.99 12.71 -18.10
N ASP A 362 -10.72 13.28 -17.13
CA ASP A 362 -11.99 12.69 -16.71
C ASP A 362 -13.02 12.84 -17.84
N MET A 363 -13.31 11.74 -18.52
CA MET A 363 -14.21 11.71 -19.68
C MET A 363 -15.65 12.09 -19.34
N ARG A 364 -16.08 11.94 -18.07
CA ARG A 364 -17.44 12.25 -17.65
C ARG A 364 -17.62 13.74 -17.39
N THR A 365 -16.61 14.37 -16.78
CA THR A 365 -16.67 15.81 -16.43
C THR A 365 -15.92 16.70 -17.42
N ASN A 366 -15.18 16.10 -18.36
CA ASN A 366 -14.30 16.79 -19.30
C ASN A 366 -13.27 17.68 -18.60
N LYS A 367 -12.80 17.24 -17.42
CA LYS A 367 -11.83 17.96 -16.58
C LYS A 367 -10.48 17.28 -16.56
N PHE A 368 -9.42 18.07 -16.51
CA PHE A 368 -8.05 17.58 -16.32
C PHE A 368 -7.70 17.42 -14.83
N ASN A 369 -8.23 18.30 -13.99
CA ASN A 369 -7.94 18.48 -12.57
C ASN A 369 -6.44 18.81 -12.32
N PRO A 370 -5.96 20.02 -12.68
CA PRO A 370 -4.54 20.36 -12.64
C PRO A 370 -3.90 20.24 -11.26
N HIS A 371 -4.66 20.46 -10.20
CA HIS A 371 -4.19 20.38 -8.81
C HIS A 371 -4.34 18.98 -8.18
N GLN A 372 -4.87 18.02 -8.92
CA GLN A 372 -5.00 16.65 -8.44
C GLN A 372 -3.63 15.98 -8.40
N TYR A 373 -3.30 15.31 -7.30
CA TYR A 373 -2.10 14.48 -7.21
C TYR A 373 -2.25 13.21 -8.05
N VAL A 374 -1.12 12.71 -8.53
CA VAL A 374 -1.07 11.50 -9.36
C VAL A 374 -0.68 10.31 -8.50
N THR A 375 -1.34 9.16 -8.69
CA THR A 375 -0.98 7.91 -8.01
C THR A 375 0.29 7.32 -8.62
N GLY A 376 1.06 6.56 -7.85
CA GLY A 376 2.28 5.96 -8.38
C GLY A 376 2.06 4.98 -9.52
N VAL A 377 0.97 4.20 -9.49
CA VAL A 377 0.61 3.29 -10.59
C VAL A 377 0.22 4.03 -11.87
N ASP A 378 -0.49 5.16 -11.77
CA ASP A 378 -0.83 5.97 -12.95
C ASP A 378 0.43 6.65 -13.51
N ALA A 379 1.35 7.12 -12.65
CA ALA A 379 2.63 7.66 -13.06
C ALA A 379 3.49 6.63 -13.80
N LEU A 380 3.57 5.40 -13.32
CA LEU A 380 4.26 4.30 -14.00
C LEU A 380 3.67 4.01 -15.39
N LEU A 381 2.34 4.00 -15.51
CA LEU A 381 1.69 3.88 -16.83
C LEU A 381 2.08 5.04 -17.75
N SER A 382 2.16 6.27 -17.24
CA SER A 382 2.64 7.42 -17.99
C SER A 382 4.09 7.25 -18.44
N ILE A 383 4.98 6.80 -17.55
CA ILE A 383 6.39 6.53 -17.85
C ILE A 383 6.54 5.45 -18.92
N GLN A 384 5.78 4.36 -18.83
CA GLN A 384 5.80 3.31 -19.84
C GLN A 384 5.34 3.84 -21.21
N ARG A 385 4.29 4.69 -21.25
CA ARG A 385 3.83 5.33 -22.49
C ARG A 385 4.86 6.32 -23.03
N LEU A 386 5.49 7.09 -22.15
CA LEU A 386 6.56 8.01 -22.51
C LEU A 386 7.75 7.26 -23.12
N LYS A 387 8.17 6.14 -22.51
CA LYS A 387 9.22 5.28 -23.06
C LYS A 387 8.88 4.78 -24.47
N ASN A 388 7.63 4.37 -24.70
CA ASN A 388 7.17 3.95 -26.03
C ASN A 388 7.22 5.12 -27.02
N GLU A 389 6.74 6.31 -26.63
CA GLU A 389 6.80 7.52 -27.46
C GLU A 389 8.24 7.90 -27.83
N LEU A 390 9.18 7.79 -26.87
CA LEU A 390 10.58 8.13 -27.08
C LEU A 390 11.34 7.07 -27.89
N SER A 391 10.96 5.79 -27.78
CA SER A 391 11.59 4.69 -28.54
C SER A 391 11.31 4.69 -30.05
N VAL A 392 10.36 5.51 -30.49
CA VAL A 392 10.05 5.72 -31.92
C VAL A 392 11.10 6.63 -32.58
N PHE A 393 11.89 7.35 -31.78
CA PHE A 393 12.99 8.21 -32.20
C PHE A 393 14.33 7.57 -31.84
#